data_AF-A0A2W1BXF0-F1
#
_entry.id   AF-A0A2W1BXF0-F1
#
_cell.length_a   1.000
_cell.length_b   1.000
_cell.length_c   1.000
_cell.angle_alpha   90.00
_cell.angle_beta   90.00
_cell.angle_gamma   90.00
#
_symmetry.space_group_name_H-M   'P 1'
#
loop_
_entity.id
_entity.type
_entity.pdbx_description
1 polymer ?
#
loop_
_entity_poly.entity_id
_entity_poly.type
_entity_poly.pdbx_seq_one_letter_code
_entity_poly.pdbx_strand_id
1 'polypeptide(L)'
;MWKFSEFVFLERSYEKDKETIKHQISELCDYPDPVWLLMTPEGTRYTKKKHEASLSFAKEKNLPLLKHHLTPRTRGFTTSLQFFRGKIPVIYNIQLAFEKDSKTPPTLTSLLYGKPVHAHLYIERIPVENIPVDEAEAAKWLHDLFVVKDKMQDSFFNTGDFFTESGVERTEPFTVPPPIWSLVNALGWAVVTLTPMLYYLLGLLFSGKLLYFSIACAIFGACKYIIR
;
A
#
# COMPACT_ATOMS: atom_id res chain seq x y z
N MET A 1 8.26 0.59 23.38
CA MET A 1 6.81 0.54 23.07
C MET A 1 6.65 0.79 21.58
N TRP A 2 6.57 -0.27 20.78
CA TRP A 2 6.37 -0.14 19.32
C TRP A 2 4.93 0.27 19.06
N LYS A 3 4.66 1.58 18.99
CA LYS A 3 3.32 2.16 18.80
C LYS A 3 2.79 2.10 17.35
N PHE A 4 3.53 1.51 16.39
CA PHE A 4 3.37 1.85 14.97
C PHE A 4 2.94 0.75 14.01
N SER A 5 2.61 -0.47 14.44
CA SER A 5 1.94 -1.47 13.57
C SER A 5 1.45 -2.63 14.42
N GLU A 6 0.29 -2.48 15.04
CA GLU A 6 -0.42 -3.63 15.59
C GLU A 6 -1.04 -4.40 14.43
N PHE A 7 -0.51 -5.60 14.17
CA PHE A 7 -1.07 -6.50 13.18
C PHE A 7 -2.06 -7.42 13.86
N VAL A 8 -3.23 -7.61 13.23
CA VAL A 8 -4.15 -8.67 13.62
C VAL A 8 -3.56 -9.98 13.09
N PHE A 9 -2.89 -10.74 13.95
CA PHE A 9 -2.24 -12.00 13.58
C PHE A 9 -3.27 -13.13 13.56
N LEU A 10 -3.38 -13.82 12.42
CA LEU A 10 -4.32 -14.94 12.22
C LEU A 10 -3.55 -16.25 12.05
N GLU A 11 -4.02 -17.32 12.71
CA GLU A 11 -3.46 -18.67 12.65
C GLU A 11 -4.01 -19.51 11.48
N ARG A 12 -4.90 -18.94 10.65
CA ARG A 12 -5.64 -19.64 9.58
C ARG A 12 -6.54 -20.75 10.12
N SER A 13 -7.01 -20.59 11.36
CA SER A 13 -7.98 -21.46 12.01
C SER A 13 -9.15 -20.61 12.44
N TYR A 14 -10.29 -20.76 11.77
CA TYR A 14 -11.43 -19.86 11.92
C TYR A 14 -11.90 -19.71 13.37
N GLU A 15 -11.99 -20.81 14.13
CA GLU A 15 -12.47 -20.78 15.51
C GLU A 15 -11.57 -19.94 16.44
N LYS A 16 -10.25 -20.07 16.28
CA LYS A 16 -9.29 -19.27 17.06
C LYS A 16 -9.25 -17.83 16.56
N ASP A 17 -9.21 -17.67 15.25
CA ASP A 17 -9.09 -16.37 14.59
C ASP A 17 -10.28 -15.47 14.90
N LYS A 18 -11.48 -16.04 15.08
CA LYS A 18 -12.68 -15.29 15.46
C LYS A 18 -12.53 -14.57 16.80
N GLU A 19 -12.03 -15.26 17.81
CA GLU A 19 -11.81 -14.64 19.14
C GLU A 19 -10.64 -13.64 19.10
N THR A 20 -9.57 -13.94 18.37
CA THR A 20 -8.45 -13.01 18.17
C THR A 20 -8.89 -11.72 17.48
N ILE A 21 -9.65 -11.84 16.38
CA ILE A 21 -10.22 -10.70 15.63
C ILE A 21 -11.09 -9.84 16.55
N LYS A 22 -11.97 -10.49 17.32
CA LYS A 22 -12.86 -9.80 18.27
C LYS A 22 -12.07 -8.99 19.29
N HIS A 23 -11.08 -9.60 19.94
CA HIS A 23 -10.30 -8.94 20.97
C HIS A 23 -9.48 -7.77 20.39
N GLN A 24 -8.72 -8.02 19.33
CA GLN A 24 -7.82 -7.03 18.76
C GLN A 24 -8.56 -5.87 18.08
N ILE A 25 -9.64 -6.11 17.35
CA ILE A 25 -10.45 -5.02 16.79
C ILE A 25 -11.09 -4.20 17.91
N SER A 26 -11.55 -4.84 18.99
CA SER A 26 -12.13 -4.11 20.12
C SER A 26 -11.11 -3.19 20.76
N GLU A 27 -9.88 -3.67 21.01
CA GLU A 27 -8.78 -2.87 21.56
C GLU A 27 -8.41 -1.70 20.63
N LEU A 28 -8.30 -1.95 19.32
CA LEU A 28 -8.03 -0.91 18.33
C LEU A 28 -9.10 0.18 18.31
N CYS A 29 -10.37 -0.19 18.51
CA CYS A 29 -11.45 0.77 18.52
C CYS A 29 -11.60 1.53 19.86
N ASP A 30 -11.05 0.99 20.95
CA ASP A 30 -11.04 1.65 22.27
C ASP A 30 -9.85 2.61 22.42
N TYR A 31 -9.02 2.75 21.38
CA TYR A 31 -7.90 3.67 21.35
C TYR A 31 -8.39 5.14 21.34
N PRO A 32 -7.73 6.05 22.09
CA PRO A 32 -8.18 7.45 22.16
C PRO A 32 -7.98 8.23 20.85
N ASP A 33 -7.01 7.81 20.03
CA ASP A 33 -6.69 8.44 18.75
C ASP A 33 -7.36 7.68 17.57
N PRO A 34 -7.68 8.36 16.45
CA PRO A 34 -8.24 7.71 15.27
C PRO A 34 -7.31 6.62 14.70
N VAL A 35 -7.86 5.42 14.51
CA VAL A 35 -7.14 4.25 13.97
C VAL A 35 -7.53 3.99 12.51
N TRP A 36 -6.54 3.62 11.69
CA TRP A 36 -6.75 3.14 10.32
C TRP A 36 -6.45 1.65 10.24
N LEU A 37 -7.48 0.85 9.94
CA LEU A 37 -7.33 -0.59 9.72
C LEU A 37 -7.26 -0.89 8.22
N LEU A 38 -6.09 -1.35 7.76
CA LEU A 38 -5.91 -1.81 6.38
C LEU A 38 -6.27 -3.29 6.26
N MET A 39 -7.28 -3.59 5.43
CA MET A 39 -7.63 -4.96 5.07
C MET A 39 -7.33 -5.22 3.60
N THR A 40 -6.72 -6.38 3.31
CA THR A 40 -6.49 -6.87 1.95
C THR A 40 -7.19 -8.22 1.78
N PRO A 41 -8.46 -8.24 1.33
CA PRO A 41 -9.25 -9.47 1.23
C PRO A 41 -8.63 -10.56 0.34
N GLU A 42 -7.76 -10.19 -0.61
CA GLU A 42 -6.99 -11.15 -1.41
C GLU A 42 -6.05 -12.03 -0.56
N GLY A 43 -5.60 -11.51 0.58
CA GLY A 43 -4.75 -12.21 1.56
C GLY A 43 -3.30 -12.45 1.14
N THR A 44 -2.90 -12.02 -0.06
CA THR A 44 -1.55 -12.19 -0.58
C THR A 44 -1.25 -11.22 -1.71
N ARG A 45 0.03 -10.90 -1.91
CA ARG A 45 0.50 -10.24 -3.13
C ARG A 45 0.15 -11.04 -4.38
N TYR A 46 -0.32 -10.33 -5.40
CA TYR A 46 -0.57 -10.85 -6.74
C TYR A 46 0.70 -11.42 -7.39
N THR A 47 0.60 -12.64 -7.91
CA THR A 47 1.59 -13.26 -8.81
C THR A 47 0.85 -14.11 -9.83
N LYS A 48 1.41 -14.31 -11.04
CA LYS A 48 0.76 -15.10 -12.10
C LYS A 48 0.34 -16.50 -11.62
N LYS A 49 1.23 -17.21 -10.91
CA LYS A 49 0.94 -18.52 -10.31
C LYS A 49 -0.23 -18.48 -9.30
N LYS A 50 -0.33 -17.41 -8.49
CA LYS A 50 -1.42 -17.26 -7.51
C LYS A 50 -2.72 -16.86 -8.18
N HIS A 51 -2.66 -16.10 -9.26
CA HIS A 51 -3.82 -15.75 -10.08
C HIS A 51 -4.42 -16.99 -10.75
N GLU A 52 -3.61 -17.85 -11.35
CA GLU A 52 -4.07 -19.14 -11.91
C GLU A 52 -4.73 -20.05 -10.86
N ALA A 53 -4.15 -20.11 -9.66
CA ALA A 53 -4.74 -20.84 -8.54
C ALA A 53 -6.07 -20.21 -8.08
N SER A 54 -6.15 -18.87 -8.08
CA SER A 54 -7.37 -18.14 -7.75
C SER A 54 -8.47 -18.37 -8.78
N LEU A 55 -8.14 -18.42 -10.07
CA LEU A 55 -9.09 -18.73 -11.14
C LEU A 55 -9.62 -20.16 -11.01
N SER A 56 -8.76 -21.13 -10.68
CA SER A 56 -9.19 -22.51 -10.43
C SER A 56 -10.17 -22.59 -9.25
N PHE A 57 -9.87 -21.89 -8.15
CA PHE A 57 -10.76 -21.78 -6.99
C PHE A 57 -12.10 -21.11 -7.35
N ALA A 58 -12.07 -20.02 -8.11
CA ALA A 58 -13.27 -19.32 -8.54
C ALA A 58 -14.16 -20.21 -9.43
N LYS A 59 -13.57 -20.99 -10.35
CA LYS A 59 -14.30 -21.97 -11.17
C LYS A 59 -14.96 -23.05 -10.33
N GLU A 60 -14.25 -23.62 -9.35
CA GLU A 60 -14.78 -24.66 -8.47
C GLU A 60 -15.97 -24.16 -7.63
N LYS A 61 -15.91 -22.90 -7.19
CA LYS A 61 -16.96 -22.27 -6.37
C LYS A 61 -18.01 -21.50 -7.17
N ASN A 62 -17.99 -21.58 -8.51
CA ASN A 62 -18.87 -20.82 -9.41
C ASN A 62 -18.87 -19.30 -9.13
N LEU A 63 -17.71 -18.74 -8.83
CA LEU A 63 -17.50 -17.31 -8.62
C LEU A 63 -17.07 -16.61 -9.92
N PRO A 64 -17.29 -15.30 -10.04
CA PRO A 64 -16.80 -14.51 -11.17
C PRO A 64 -15.27 -14.64 -11.36
N LEU A 65 -14.84 -14.80 -12.60
CA LEU A 65 -13.43 -14.89 -12.96
C LEU A 65 -12.86 -13.48 -13.13
N LEU A 66 -12.00 -13.07 -12.19
CA LEU A 66 -11.34 -11.76 -12.19
C LEU A 66 -10.05 -11.82 -13.01
N LYS A 67 -9.81 -10.82 -13.87
CA LYS A 67 -8.63 -10.77 -14.75
C LYS A 67 -7.40 -10.18 -14.06
N HIS A 68 -7.59 -9.14 -13.25
CA HIS A 68 -6.53 -8.32 -12.68
C HIS A 68 -6.38 -8.47 -11.17
N HIS A 69 -7.41 -9.02 -10.50
CA HIS A 69 -7.43 -9.24 -9.05
C HIS A 69 -7.46 -10.72 -8.67
N LEU A 70 -7.09 -11.01 -7.43
CA LEU A 70 -7.35 -12.32 -6.83
C LEU A 70 -8.76 -12.36 -6.24
N THR A 71 -9.35 -13.55 -6.18
CA THR A 71 -10.66 -13.76 -5.57
C THR A 71 -10.59 -13.45 -4.07
N PRO A 72 -11.41 -12.52 -3.56
CA PRO A 72 -11.33 -12.12 -2.15
C PRO A 72 -11.75 -13.25 -1.21
N ARG A 73 -11.06 -13.37 -0.08
CA ARG A 73 -11.41 -14.22 1.06
C ARG A 73 -12.37 -13.46 1.96
N THR A 74 -13.62 -13.88 2.01
CA THR A 74 -14.71 -13.14 2.65
C THR A 74 -14.75 -13.30 4.17
N ARG A 75 -14.39 -14.47 4.72
CA ARG A 75 -14.54 -14.78 6.16
C ARG A 75 -13.92 -13.77 7.12
N GLY A 76 -12.70 -13.30 6.83
CA GLY A 76 -12.03 -12.31 7.68
C GLY A 76 -12.78 -10.97 7.67
N PHE A 77 -13.27 -10.56 6.49
CA PHE A 77 -14.06 -9.35 6.34
C PHE A 77 -15.42 -9.47 7.04
N THR A 78 -16.17 -10.55 6.83
CA THR A 78 -17.51 -10.74 7.41
C THR A 78 -17.46 -10.83 8.93
N THR A 79 -16.45 -11.52 9.48
CA THR A 79 -16.23 -11.61 10.92
C THR A 79 -15.87 -10.25 11.52
N SER A 80 -15.01 -9.48 10.84
CA SER A 80 -14.60 -8.15 11.31
C SER A 80 -15.75 -7.12 11.22
N LEU A 81 -16.62 -7.23 10.22
CA LEU A 81 -17.73 -6.30 9.98
C LEU A 81 -18.70 -6.21 11.17
N GLN A 82 -18.89 -7.31 11.90
CA GLN A 82 -19.72 -7.35 13.11
C GLN A 82 -19.21 -6.40 14.20
N PHE A 83 -17.88 -6.21 14.29
CA PHE A 83 -17.23 -5.33 15.27
C PHE A 83 -17.04 -3.90 14.75
N PHE A 84 -17.07 -3.71 13.43
CA PHE A 84 -17.03 -2.37 12.84
C PHE A 84 -18.31 -1.60 13.10
N ARG A 85 -19.48 -2.26 13.07
CA ARG A 85 -20.75 -1.59 13.32
C ARG A 85 -20.79 -0.98 14.73
N GLY A 86 -21.07 0.32 14.79
CA GLY A 86 -21.13 1.08 16.03
C GLY A 86 -19.81 1.72 16.47
N LYS A 87 -18.65 1.21 16.02
CA LYS A 87 -17.33 1.80 16.35
C LYS A 87 -16.65 2.47 15.16
N ILE A 88 -16.70 1.86 13.98
CA ILE A 88 -16.11 2.38 12.74
C ILE A 88 -17.24 2.86 11.81
N PRO A 89 -17.28 4.15 11.45
CA PRO A 89 -18.38 4.68 10.66
C PRO A 89 -18.26 4.36 9.16
N VAL A 90 -17.06 4.13 8.65
CA VAL A 90 -16.75 4.16 7.21
C VAL A 90 -15.70 3.13 6.82
N ILE A 91 -15.87 2.55 5.63
CA ILE A 91 -14.85 1.80 4.91
C ILE A 91 -14.45 2.57 3.65
N TYR A 92 -13.15 2.71 3.43
CA TYR A 92 -12.62 3.29 2.21
C TYR A 92 -12.28 2.18 1.22
N ASN A 93 -12.99 2.17 0.10
CA ASN A 93 -12.65 1.35 -1.05
C ASN A 93 -11.55 2.07 -1.84
N ILE A 94 -10.36 1.46 -1.91
CA ILE A 94 -9.19 2.06 -2.56
C ILE A 94 -8.75 1.19 -3.73
N GLN A 95 -8.61 1.78 -4.91
CA GLN A 95 -8.04 1.16 -6.10
C GLN A 95 -6.80 1.93 -6.55
N LEU A 96 -5.69 1.21 -6.74
CA LEU A 96 -4.41 1.78 -7.13
C LEU A 96 -3.99 1.17 -8.46
N ALA A 97 -3.69 2.02 -9.44
CA ALA A 97 -3.13 1.59 -10.72
C ALA A 97 -1.87 2.37 -11.08
N PHE A 98 -1.01 1.69 -11.83
CA PHE A 98 0.20 2.25 -12.42
C PHE A 98 0.11 2.08 -13.93
N GLU A 99 0.59 3.08 -14.66
CA GLU A 99 0.63 3.05 -16.11
C GLU A 99 1.46 1.86 -16.60
N LYS A 100 0.88 1.05 -17.48
CA LYS A 100 1.50 -0.17 -18.00
C LYS A 100 2.80 0.10 -18.76
N ASP A 101 2.83 1.21 -19.50
CA ASP A 101 3.94 1.61 -20.35
C ASP A 101 4.96 2.52 -19.64
N SER A 102 4.81 2.71 -18.32
CA SER A 102 5.80 3.44 -17.53
C SER A 102 7.16 2.74 -17.60
N LYS A 103 8.19 3.48 -18.04
CA LYS A 103 9.58 3.01 -18.06
C LYS A 103 10.12 2.71 -16.66
N THR A 104 9.50 3.27 -15.63
CA THR A 104 9.92 3.12 -14.24
C THR A 104 8.98 2.15 -13.53
N PRO A 105 9.45 0.96 -13.12
CA PRO A 105 8.62 0.05 -12.37
C PRO A 105 8.39 0.59 -10.95
N PRO A 106 7.20 0.43 -10.36
CA PRO A 106 6.87 0.90 -9.02
C PRO A 106 7.52 0.00 -7.96
N THR A 107 8.83 0.12 -7.81
CA THR A 107 9.65 -0.64 -6.87
C THR A 107 10.32 0.28 -5.86
N LEU A 108 10.62 -0.25 -4.68
CA LEU A 108 11.40 0.49 -3.67
C LEU A 108 12.73 0.96 -4.25
N THR A 109 13.36 0.15 -5.09
CA THR A 109 14.60 0.49 -5.80
C THR A 109 14.43 1.70 -6.72
N SER A 110 13.35 1.76 -7.51
CA SER A 110 13.05 2.95 -8.34
C SER A 110 12.85 4.20 -7.49
N LEU A 111 12.16 4.08 -6.35
CA LEU A 111 11.96 5.17 -5.41
C LEU A 111 13.29 5.66 -4.80
N LEU A 112 14.16 4.74 -4.37
CA LEU A 112 15.48 5.06 -3.81
C LEU A 112 16.40 5.72 -4.85
N TYR A 113 16.28 5.37 -6.12
CA TYR A 113 17.00 6.02 -7.22
C TYR A 113 16.36 7.35 -7.67
N GLY A 114 15.29 7.81 -7.02
CA GLY A 114 14.61 9.05 -7.36
C GLY A 114 13.95 9.02 -8.75
N LYS A 115 13.63 7.82 -9.27
CA LYS A 115 12.93 7.71 -10.55
C LYS A 115 11.45 8.06 -10.34
N PRO A 116 10.85 8.90 -11.21
CA PRO A 116 9.44 9.24 -11.07
C PRO A 116 8.57 8.01 -11.28
N VAL A 117 7.59 7.83 -10.37
CA VAL A 117 6.56 6.80 -10.44
C VAL A 117 5.21 7.51 -10.35
N HIS A 118 4.41 7.39 -11.40
CA HIS A 118 3.07 7.96 -11.46
C HIS A 118 2.05 6.90 -11.07
N ALA A 119 1.26 7.21 -10.04
CA ALA A 119 0.26 6.33 -9.48
C ALA A 119 -1.11 7.01 -9.57
N HIS A 120 -2.11 6.28 -10.05
CA HIS A 120 -3.49 6.73 -10.14
C HIS A 120 -4.30 6.04 -9.05
N LEU A 121 -4.91 6.83 -8.18
CA LEU A 121 -5.60 6.36 -6.99
C LEU A 121 -7.07 6.75 -7.07
N TYR A 122 -7.94 5.76 -7.02
CA TYR A 122 -9.37 5.94 -6.82
C TYR A 122 -9.72 5.60 -5.37
N ILE A 123 -10.45 6.49 -4.72
CA ILE A 123 -10.92 6.32 -3.34
C ILE A 123 -12.42 6.58 -3.32
N GLU A 124 -13.15 5.62 -2.77
CA GLU A 124 -14.59 5.71 -2.53
C GLU A 124 -14.88 5.52 -1.05
N ARG A 125 -15.70 6.42 -0.50
CA ARG A 125 -16.12 6.40 0.90
C ARG A 125 -17.43 5.65 1.04
N ILE A 126 -17.42 4.49 1.70
CA ILE A 126 -18.60 3.64 1.89
C ILE A 126 -18.99 3.66 3.37
N PRO A 127 -20.16 4.22 3.73
CA PRO A 127 -20.70 4.09 5.09
C PRO A 127 -20.91 2.61 5.44
N VAL A 128 -20.50 2.21 6.65
CA VAL A 128 -20.65 0.81 7.12
C VAL A 128 -22.13 0.39 7.19
N GLU A 129 -23.02 1.36 7.41
CA GLU A 129 -24.46 1.17 7.42
C GLU A 129 -25.02 0.64 6.09
N ASN A 130 -24.40 0.99 4.96
CA ASN A 130 -24.84 0.57 3.62
C ASN A 130 -24.45 -0.87 3.28
N ILE A 131 -23.59 -1.50 4.07
CA ILE A 131 -23.14 -2.88 3.85
C ILE A 131 -24.21 -3.82 4.44
N PRO A 132 -24.47 -5.00 3.86
CA PRO A 132 -25.39 -5.98 4.47
C PRO A 132 -24.91 -6.50 5.83
N VAL A 133 -25.85 -6.84 6.72
CA VAL A 133 -25.55 -7.41 8.06
C VAL A 133 -25.32 -8.91 7.97
N ASP A 134 -26.08 -9.58 7.10
CA ASP A 134 -25.97 -11.02 6.89
C ASP A 134 -24.60 -11.39 6.30
N GLU A 135 -24.02 -12.49 6.79
CA GLU A 135 -22.68 -12.92 6.39
C GLU A 135 -22.62 -13.31 4.91
N ALA A 136 -23.65 -13.98 4.39
CA ALA A 136 -23.69 -14.41 2.99
C ALA A 136 -23.89 -13.22 2.05
N GLU A 137 -24.75 -12.28 2.43
CA GLU A 137 -24.95 -11.03 1.67
C GLU A 137 -23.72 -10.13 1.70
N ALA A 138 -23.04 -9.99 2.84
CA ALA A 138 -21.81 -9.22 2.96
C ALA A 138 -20.65 -9.87 2.16
N ALA A 139 -20.58 -11.19 2.13
CA ALA A 139 -19.64 -11.93 1.30
C ALA A 139 -19.91 -11.67 -0.19
N LYS A 140 -21.18 -11.72 -0.61
CA LYS A 140 -21.57 -11.40 -2.00
C LYS A 140 -21.25 -9.95 -2.36
N TRP A 141 -21.57 -9.00 -1.49
CA TRP A 141 -21.25 -7.59 -1.65
C TRP A 141 -19.74 -7.38 -1.88
N LEU A 142 -18.88 -8.06 -1.11
CA LEU A 142 -17.43 -7.98 -1.29
C LEU A 142 -16.99 -8.57 -2.64
N HIS A 143 -17.58 -9.66 -3.09
CA HIS A 143 -17.31 -10.20 -4.42
C HIS A 143 -17.73 -9.23 -5.53
N ASP A 144 -18.92 -8.64 -5.44
CA ASP A 144 -19.44 -7.67 -6.40
C ASP A 144 -18.56 -6.41 -6.47
N LEU A 145 -18.08 -5.93 -5.32
CA LEU A 145 -17.10 -4.83 -5.23
C LEU A 145 -15.82 -5.16 -6.01
N PHE A 146 -15.30 -6.38 -5.89
CA PHE A 146 -14.10 -6.81 -6.61
C PHE A 146 -14.34 -6.97 -8.12
N VAL A 147 -15.56 -7.33 -8.54
CA VAL A 147 -15.92 -7.33 -9.97
C VAL A 147 -15.88 -5.91 -10.54
N VAL A 148 -16.39 -4.92 -9.82
CA VAL A 148 -16.31 -3.51 -10.23
C VAL A 148 -14.86 -3.04 -10.30
N LYS A 149 -14.05 -3.34 -9.27
CA LYS A 149 -12.61 -3.04 -9.28
C LYS A 149 -11.88 -3.66 -10.47
N ASP A 150 -12.21 -4.89 -10.83
CA ASP A 150 -11.60 -5.57 -11.96
C ASP A 150 -11.92 -4.88 -13.29
N LYS A 151 -13.17 -4.42 -13.48
CA LYS A 151 -13.57 -3.62 -14.64
C LYS A 151 -12.87 -2.26 -14.69
N MET A 152 -12.74 -1.58 -13.55
CA MET A 152 -11.99 -0.32 -13.44
C MET A 152 -10.52 -0.52 -13.83
N GLN A 153 -9.92 -1.62 -13.37
CA GLN A 153 -8.54 -1.94 -13.70
C GLN A 153 -8.37 -2.28 -15.20
N ASP A 154 -9.33 -2.98 -15.80
CA ASP A 154 -9.36 -3.27 -17.24
C ASP A 154 -9.44 -1.97 -18.06
N SER A 155 -10.39 -1.08 -17.70
CA SER A 155 -10.54 0.25 -18.31
C SER A 155 -9.25 1.06 -18.22
N PHE A 156 -8.60 1.07 -17.06
CA PHE A 156 -7.37 1.81 -16.85
C PHE A 156 -6.22 1.28 -17.72
N PHE A 157 -6.09 -0.05 -17.85
CA PHE A 157 -5.04 -0.62 -18.69
C PHE A 157 -5.28 -0.43 -20.19
N ASN A 158 -6.52 -0.28 -20.63
CA ASN A 158 -6.86 -0.05 -22.04
C ASN A 158 -6.80 1.43 -22.42
N THR A 159 -7.30 2.31 -21.56
CA THR A 159 -7.55 3.73 -21.89
C THR A 159 -6.69 4.71 -21.10
N GLY A 160 -6.04 4.28 -20.02
CA GLY A 160 -5.37 5.16 -19.06
C GLY A 160 -6.32 5.83 -18.05
N ASP A 161 -7.60 5.50 -18.08
CA ASP A 161 -8.62 6.07 -17.20
C ASP A 161 -9.50 4.97 -16.58
N PHE A 162 -9.83 5.09 -15.30
CA PHE A 162 -10.65 4.13 -14.57
C PHE A 162 -12.10 4.10 -15.03
N PHE A 163 -12.65 5.19 -15.60
CA PHE A 163 -14.08 5.36 -15.79
C PHE A 163 -14.59 5.05 -17.20
N THR A 164 -13.74 5.15 -18.22
CA THR A 164 -14.15 5.10 -19.63
C THR A 164 -14.90 3.83 -20.02
N GLU A 165 -14.40 2.65 -19.60
CA GLU A 165 -14.97 1.35 -19.98
C GLU A 165 -15.58 0.59 -18.79
N SER A 166 -15.41 1.10 -17.57
CA SER A 166 -15.82 0.39 -16.36
C SER A 166 -17.31 0.52 -16.02
N GLY A 167 -17.97 1.57 -16.53
CA GLY A 167 -19.35 1.91 -16.21
C GLY A 167 -19.52 2.54 -14.82
N VAL A 168 -18.43 2.93 -14.16
CA VAL A 168 -18.45 3.66 -12.89
C VAL A 168 -18.55 5.16 -13.18
N GLU A 169 -19.34 5.89 -12.38
CA GLU A 169 -19.46 7.34 -12.52
C GLU A 169 -18.10 8.03 -12.34
N ARG A 170 -17.80 8.96 -13.25
CA ARG A 170 -16.55 9.71 -13.23
C ARG A 170 -16.53 10.65 -12.03
N THR A 171 -15.44 10.61 -11.28
CA THR A 171 -15.18 11.56 -10.20
C THR A 171 -14.16 12.61 -10.60
N GLU A 172 -14.23 13.78 -9.98
CA GLU A 172 -13.28 14.87 -10.23
C GLU A 172 -11.87 14.47 -9.77
N PRO A 173 -10.85 14.62 -10.62
CA PRO A 173 -9.49 14.25 -10.27
C PRO A 173 -8.91 15.23 -9.25
N PHE A 174 -8.23 14.70 -8.24
CA PHE A 174 -7.46 15.48 -7.29
C PHE A 174 -5.96 15.21 -7.47
N THR A 175 -5.20 16.24 -7.84
CA THR A 175 -3.74 16.16 -7.98
C THR A 175 -3.06 16.78 -6.76
N VAL A 176 -2.21 15.99 -6.11
CA VAL A 176 -1.42 16.47 -4.97
C VAL A 176 -0.15 17.11 -5.51
N PRO A 177 0.11 18.41 -5.25
CA PRO A 177 1.38 19.03 -5.63
C PRO A 177 2.53 18.42 -4.82
N PRO A 178 3.75 18.36 -5.37
CA PRO A 178 4.90 17.84 -4.65
C PRO A 178 5.15 18.65 -3.36
N PRO A 179 5.29 18.01 -2.18
CA PRO A 179 5.44 18.72 -0.92
C PRO A 179 6.84 19.34 -0.81
N ILE A 180 6.89 20.68 -0.80
CA ILE A 180 8.14 21.45 -0.68
C ILE A 180 8.87 21.12 0.64
N TRP A 181 8.12 20.83 1.72
CA TRP A 181 8.69 20.50 3.02
C TRP A 181 9.58 19.26 3.01
N SER A 182 9.29 18.28 2.15
CA SER A 182 10.16 17.11 1.99
C SER A 182 11.53 17.49 1.43
N LEU A 183 11.56 18.42 0.47
CA LEU A 183 12.81 18.96 -0.08
C LEU A 183 13.56 19.79 0.97
N VAL A 184 12.86 20.67 1.69
CA VAL A 184 13.47 21.49 2.76
C VAL A 184 14.07 20.61 3.85
N ASN A 185 13.35 19.58 4.29
CA ASN A 185 13.84 18.62 5.27
C ASN A 185 15.06 17.84 4.75
N ALA A 186 15.02 17.36 3.51
CA ALA A 186 16.15 16.67 2.89
C ALA A 186 17.40 17.56 2.79
N LEU A 187 17.23 18.82 2.39
CA LEU A 187 18.31 19.82 2.36
C LEU A 187 18.83 20.13 3.76
N GLY A 188 17.95 20.26 4.75
CA GLY A 188 18.31 20.47 6.14
C GLY A 188 19.20 19.34 6.67
N TRP A 189 18.80 18.08 6.49
CA TRP A 189 19.61 16.94 6.87
C TRP A 189 20.91 16.83 6.07
N ALA A 190 20.88 17.16 4.78
CA ALA A 190 22.09 17.20 3.97
C ALA A 190 23.09 18.23 4.49
N VAL A 191 22.66 19.43 4.88
CA VAL A 191 23.54 20.44 5.48
C VAL A 191 24.09 19.96 6.83
N VAL A 192 23.22 19.48 7.73
CA VAL A 192 23.63 19.02 9.08
C VAL A 192 24.65 17.89 9.00
N THR A 193 24.54 16.99 8.03
CA THR A 193 25.45 15.84 7.87
C THR A 193 26.69 16.17 7.05
N LEU A 194 26.55 16.87 5.92
CA LEU A 194 27.65 17.14 5.00
C LEU A 194 28.55 18.27 5.48
N THR A 195 28.05 19.28 6.20
CA THR A 195 28.88 20.39 6.69
C THR A 195 30.01 19.94 7.63
N PRO A 196 29.78 19.18 8.72
CA PRO A 196 30.87 18.68 9.55
C PRO A 196 31.77 17.71 8.79
N MET A 197 31.21 16.86 7.93
CA MET A 197 31.97 15.92 7.10
C MET A 197 32.96 16.64 6.18
N LEU A 198 32.50 17.69 5.48
CA LEU A 198 33.34 18.54 4.64
C LEU A 198 34.37 19.31 5.45
N TYR A 199 34.00 19.84 6.61
CA TYR A 199 34.92 20.52 7.52
C TYR A 199 36.08 19.61 7.96
N TYR A 200 35.79 18.37 8.38
CA TYR A 200 36.83 17.40 8.73
C TYR A 200 37.70 17.00 7.53
N LEU A 201 37.09 16.82 6.36
CA LEU A 201 37.81 16.45 5.14
C LEU A 201 38.76 17.58 4.68
N LEU A 202 38.33 18.83 4.75
CA LEU A 202 39.16 20.00 4.48
C LEU A 202 40.25 20.19 5.55
N GLY A 203 39.92 19.98 6.83
CA GLY A 203 40.92 19.99 7.91
C GLY A 203 42.00 18.94 7.73
N LEU A 204 41.64 17.73 7.27
CA LEU A 204 42.59 16.68 6.92
C LEU A 204 43.48 17.06 5.73
N LEU A 205 42.90 17.72 4.71
CA LEU A 205 43.65 18.21 3.55
C LEU A 205 44.70 19.26 3.95
N PHE A 206 44.30 20.28 4.72
CA PHE A 206 45.20 21.38 5.11
C PHE A 206 46.20 20.99 6.22
N SER A 207 45.94 19.90 6.97
CA SER A 207 46.88 19.38 7.98
C SER A 207 48.05 18.56 7.40
N GLY A 208 48.12 18.38 6.08
CA GLY A 208 49.18 17.62 5.41
C GLY A 208 49.06 16.10 5.56
N LYS A 209 47.98 15.60 6.18
CA LYS A 209 47.70 14.18 6.40
C LYS A 209 47.09 13.51 5.16
N LEU A 210 47.80 13.60 4.03
CA LEU A 210 47.35 13.15 2.70
C LEU A 210 46.91 11.67 2.65
N LEU A 211 47.53 10.79 3.46
CA LEU A 211 47.15 9.38 3.53
C LEU A 211 45.73 9.17 4.10
N TYR A 212 45.37 9.88 5.16
CA TYR A 212 44.03 9.77 5.76
C TYR A 212 42.97 10.39 4.85
N PHE A 213 43.33 11.47 4.16
CA PHE A 213 42.47 12.09 3.15
C PHE A 213 42.18 11.16 1.97
N SER A 214 43.20 10.46 1.43
CA SER A 214 43.01 9.53 0.32
C SER A 214 42.18 8.30 0.72
N ILE A 215 42.35 7.78 1.94
CA ILE A 215 41.51 6.70 2.50
C ILE A 215 40.05 7.16 2.63
N ALA A 216 39.80 8.37 3.16
CA ALA A 216 38.45 8.91 3.27
C ALA A 216 37.78 9.05 1.89
N CYS A 217 38.48 9.62 0.91
CA CYS A 217 37.99 9.73 -0.48
C CYS A 217 37.72 8.35 -1.12
N ALA A 218 38.57 7.35 -0.86
CA ALA A 218 38.37 5.99 -1.35
C ALA A 218 37.12 5.33 -0.76
N ILE A 219 36.85 5.53 0.54
CA ILE A 219 35.63 5.03 1.19
C ILE A 219 34.39 5.66 0.55
N PHE A 220 34.38 6.98 0.34
CA PHE A 220 33.25 7.64 -0.33
C PHE A 220 33.07 7.18 -1.78
N GLY A 221 34.17 6.97 -2.52
CA GLY A 221 34.15 6.42 -3.87
C GLY A 221 33.59 4.99 -3.92
N ALA A 222 33.99 4.14 -2.97
CA ALA A 222 33.49 2.76 -2.83
C ALA A 222 32.01 2.74 -2.46
N CYS A 223 31.57 3.58 -1.52
CA CYS A 223 30.15 3.73 -1.18
C CYS A 223 29.32 4.16 -2.41
N LYS A 224 29.82 5.08 -3.22
CA LYS A 224 29.15 5.49 -4.47
C LYS A 224 29.05 4.35 -5.48
N TYR A 225 30.06 3.49 -5.57
CA TYR A 225 30.06 2.33 -6.46
C TYR A 225 29.09 1.23 -5.99
N ILE A 226 28.98 1.01 -4.68
CA ILE A 226 28.06 0.02 -4.07
C ILE A 226 26.59 0.46 -4.20
N ILE A 227 26.33 1.77 -4.20
CA ILE A 227 24.96 2.32 -4.30
C ILE A 227 24.46 2.34 -5.76
N ARG A 228 25.35 2.18 -6.76
CA ARG A 228 25.00 2.20 -8.18
C ARG A 228 24.60 0.82 -8.70
#